data_AF-A0A5C7QGG0-F1
#
_entry.id   AF-A0A5C7QGG0-F1
#
_cell.length_a   1.000
_cell.length_b   1.000
_cell.length_c   1.000
_cell.angle_alpha   90.00
_cell.angle_beta   90.00
_cell.angle_gamma   90.00
#
_symmetry.space_group_name_H-M   'P 1'
#
loop_
_entity.id
_entity.type
_entity.pdbx_description
1 polymer ?
#
loop_
_entity_poly.entity_id
_entity_poly.type
_entity_poly.pdbx_seq_one_letter_code
_entity_poly.pdbx_strand_id
1 'polypeptide(L)'
;MNAPNSIEGGNGRFARWCLAQGGTSGQVQHLARSNATAGTFHDGLAAKSNAEQASGLSFVADSAVGCLAKQGQSLLAVMVSAPGRPGETEVKDGKVLSRVTRAFFTGDQAVAFGAAYRQREDERSRQATARLKERETQKLADMQRLRSNPRVGDRTSVGTIVEVRPPLVLVQYDERYRSLANRSATEWLPIASLMPESR
;
A
#
# COMPACT_ATOMS: atom_id res chain seq x y z
N MET A 1 20.74 17.29 19.92
CA MET A 1 20.77 17.51 18.45
C MET A 1 19.58 16.78 17.89
N ASN A 2 18.65 17.49 17.28
CA ASN A 2 17.40 16.89 16.80
C ASN A 2 17.64 16.25 15.43
N ALA A 3 16.83 15.25 15.07
CA ALA A 3 17.00 14.49 13.83
C ALA A 3 17.17 15.37 12.56
N PRO A 4 16.43 16.48 12.37
CA PRO A 4 16.59 17.34 11.19
C PRO A 4 18.02 17.88 11.01
N ASN A 5 18.62 18.42 12.07
CA ASN A 5 19.98 18.98 12.01
C ASN A 5 21.04 17.89 11.73
N SER A 6 20.80 16.68 12.25
CA SER A 6 21.66 15.53 11.96
C SER A 6 21.57 15.14 10.50
N ILE A 7 20.36 15.07 9.94
CA ILE A 7 20.11 14.75 8.53
C ILE A 7 20.76 15.80 7.63
N GLU A 8 20.55 17.09 7.89
CA GLU A 8 21.15 18.18 7.12
C GLU A 8 22.68 18.13 7.12
N GLY A 9 23.30 17.94 8.29
CA GLY A 9 24.74 17.77 8.40
C GLY A 9 25.27 16.53 7.66
N GLY A 10 24.48 15.46 7.63
CA GLY A 10 24.76 14.25 6.83
C GLY A 10 24.70 14.53 5.33
N ASN A 11 23.65 15.21 4.89
CA ASN A 11 23.46 15.61 3.48
C ASN A 11 24.61 16.49 3.01
N GLY A 12 25.06 17.45 3.83
CA GLY A 12 26.23 18.28 3.51
C GLY A 12 27.54 17.49 3.38
N ARG A 13 27.77 16.47 4.23
CA ARG A 13 28.93 15.57 4.08
C ARG A 13 28.85 14.74 2.81
N PHE A 14 27.69 14.18 2.50
CA PHE A 14 27.48 13.42 1.28
C PHE A 14 27.67 14.28 0.02
N ALA A 15 27.16 15.51 0.01
CA ALA A 15 27.34 16.46 -1.09
C ALA A 15 28.83 16.77 -1.36
N ARG A 16 29.62 17.00 -0.30
CA ARG A 16 31.07 17.20 -0.43
C ARG A 16 31.78 15.97 -0.98
N TRP A 17 31.42 14.77 -0.52
CA TRP A 17 31.94 13.53 -1.07
C TRP A 17 31.59 13.38 -2.56
N CYS A 18 30.34 13.66 -2.94
CA CYS A 18 29.89 13.59 -4.33
C CYS A 18 30.67 14.56 -5.24
N LEU A 19 30.90 15.79 -4.77
CA LEU A 19 31.72 16.78 -5.49
C LEU A 19 33.16 16.29 -5.69
N ALA A 20 33.76 15.65 -4.68
CA ALA A 20 35.09 15.06 -4.78
C ALA A 20 35.16 13.89 -5.78
N GLN A 21 34.04 13.20 -6.02
CA GLN A 21 33.90 12.20 -7.08
C GLN A 21 33.62 12.81 -8.47
N GLY A 22 33.69 14.14 -8.60
CA GLY A 22 33.36 14.85 -9.83
C GLY A 22 31.88 14.82 -10.17
N GLY A 23 31.01 14.54 -9.21
CA GLY A 23 29.56 14.48 -9.37
C GLY A 23 28.82 15.74 -8.92
N THR A 24 27.50 15.69 -9.04
CA THR A 24 26.55 16.67 -8.50
C THR A 24 25.53 15.96 -7.62
N SER A 25 25.38 16.41 -6.38
CA SER A 25 24.40 15.85 -5.45
C SER A 25 23.05 16.54 -5.55
N GLY A 26 21.97 15.81 -5.33
CA GLY A 26 20.62 16.38 -5.24
C GLY A 26 19.64 15.45 -4.54
N GLN A 27 18.49 15.98 -4.13
CA GLN A 27 17.42 15.13 -3.59
C GLN A 27 16.95 14.15 -4.65
N VAL A 28 16.85 12.87 -4.32
CA VAL A 28 16.52 11.81 -5.28
C VAL A 28 15.17 12.09 -5.96
N GLN A 29 14.18 12.63 -5.23
CA GLN A 29 12.89 13.05 -5.79
C GLN A 29 12.99 14.12 -6.90
N HIS A 30 14.00 14.99 -6.86
CA HIS A 30 14.24 15.99 -7.90
C HIS A 30 15.04 15.36 -9.05
N LEU A 31 16.04 14.55 -8.73
CA LEU A 31 16.83 13.82 -9.72
C LEU A 31 15.99 12.82 -10.52
N ALA A 32 14.94 12.26 -9.92
CA ALA A 32 13.99 11.35 -10.56
C ALA A 32 13.35 11.92 -11.83
N ARG A 33 13.26 13.25 -11.95
CA ARG A 33 12.68 13.93 -13.13
C ARG A 33 13.58 13.85 -14.36
N SER A 34 14.89 13.63 -14.17
CA SER A 34 15.90 13.65 -15.23
C SER A 34 16.77 12.41 -15.28
N ASN A 35 16.68 11.51 -14.29
CA ASN A 35 17.46 10.27 -14.23
C ASN A 35 16.55 9.08 -13.86
N ALA A 36 16.47 8.10 -14.77
CA ALA A 36 15.58 6.95 -14.63
C ALA A 36 15.94 6.03 -13.46
N THR A 37 17.23 5.89 -13.14
CA THR A 37 17.68 5.10 -11.99
C THR A 37 17.27 5.77 -10.68
N ALA A 38 17.44 7.09 -10.57
CA ALA A 38 16.98 7.87 -9.43
C ALA A 38 15.46 7.79 -9.28
N GLY A 39 14.71 7.82 -10.40
CA GLY A 39 13.26 7.62 -10.42
C GLY A 39 12.86 6.24 -9.90
N THR A 40 13.48 5.18 -10.42
CA THR A 40 13.19 3.81 -9.99
C THR A 40 13.53 3.58 -8.52
N PHE A 41 14.61 4.20 -8.01
CA PHE A 41 14.93 4.18 -6.58
C PHE A 41 13.89 4.94 -5.74
N HIS A 42 13.46 6.12 -6.20
CA HIS A 42 12.44 6.93 -5.53
C HIS A 42 11.12 6.16 -5.39
N ASP A 43 10.66 5.54 -6.47
CA ASP A 43 9.45 4.70 -6.47
C ASP A 43 9.60 3.52 -5.51
N GLY A 44 10.76 2.88 -5.49
CA GLY A 44 11.07 1.80 -4.55
C GLY A 44 11.03 2.25 -3.10
N LEU A 45 11.51 3.46 -2.80
CA LEU A 45 11.48 4.03 -1.44
C LEU A 45 10.05 4.35 -1.01
N ALA A 46 9.22 4.87 -1.91
CA ALA A 46 7.80 5.10 -1.68
C ALA A 46 7.05 3.78 -1.44
N ALA A 47 7.28 2.76 -2.26
CA ALA A 47 6.70 1.43 -2.10
C ALA A 47 7.11 0.79 -0.76
N LYS A 48 8.37 0.92 -0.36
CA LYS A 48 8.85 0.50 0.96
C LYS A 48 8.08 1.20 2.08
N SER A 49 7.97 2.53 2.04
CA SER A 49 7.26 3.30 3.06
C SER A 49 5.77 2.90 3.16
N ASN A 50 5.12 2.66 2.02
CA ASN A 50 3.75 2.16 1.98
C ASN A 50 3.62 0.76 2.58
N ALA A 51 4.56 -0.14 2.27
CA ALA A 51 4.58 -1.49 2.82
C ALA A 51 4.78 -1.51 4.34
N GLU A 52 5.63 -0.63 4.87
CA GLU A 52 5.82 -0.45 6.32
C GLU A 52 4.55 0.08 6.99
N GLN A 53 3.88 1.08 6.40
CA GLN A 53 2.61 1.57 6.94
C GLN A 53 1.51 0.51 6.90
N ALA A 54 1.43 -0.27 5.83
CA ALA A 54 0.49 -1.38 5.71
C ALA A 54 0.74 -2.49 6.75
N SER A 55 1.98 -2.64 7.25
CA SER A 55 2.30 -3.55 8.35
C SER A 55 2.08 -2.95 9.75
N GLY A 56 1.50 -1.75 9.85
CA GLY A 56 1.15 -1.09 11.10
C GLY A 56 2.24 -0.20 11.67
N LEU A 57 3.33 0.03 10.94
CA LEU A 57 4.41 0.90 11.36
C LEU A 57 4.05 2.38 11.09
N SER A 58 4.44 3.28 12.00
CA SER A 58 4.22 4.73 11.83
C SER A 58 4.89 5.30 10.58
N PHE A 59 4.33 6.35 9.98
CA PHE A 59 5.04 7.04 8.89
C PHE A 59 6.34 7.69 9.39
N VAL A 60 7.38 7.61 8.56
CA VAL A 60 8.69 8.23 8.77
C VAL A 60 9.07 8.94 7.47
N ALA A 61 9.41 10.23 7.57
CA ALA A 61 9.82 11.02 6.41
C ALA A 61 11.32 10.82 6.13
N ASP A 62 11.64 9.85 5.26
CA ASP A 62 13.00 9.59 4.82
C ASP A 62 13.54 10.72 3.93
N SER A 63 14.81 11.07 4.10
CA SER A 63 15.56 12.00 3.24
C SER A 63 16.55 11.23 2.36
N ALA A 64 16.32 11.19 1.05
CA ALA A 64 17.20 10.51 0.10
C ALA A 64 17.95 11.51 -0.80
N VAL A 65 19.29 11.49 -0.75
CA VAL A 65 20.16 12.33 -1.58
C VAL A 65 21.00 11.44 -2.50
N GLY A 66 20.96 11.71 -3.80
CA GLY A 66 21.71 11.00 -4.83
C GLY A 66 22.92 11.79 -5.30
N CYS A 67 23.92 11.10 -5.82
CA CYS A 67 25.08 11.67 -6.50
C CYS A 67 25.06 11.24 -7.98
N LEU A 68 24.96 12.21 -8.90
CA LEU A 68 25.06 11.94 -10.34
C LEU A 68 26.47 12.23 -10.83
N ALA A 69 27.01 11.36 -11.68
CA ALA A 69 28.24 11.64 -12.42
C ALA A 69 28.03 12.84 -13.36
N LYS A 70 29.00 13.76 -13.46
CA LYS A 70 28.90 14.88 -14.42
C LYS A 70 28.89 14.40 -15.88
N GLN A 71 29.65 13.35 -16.19
CA GLN A 71 29.66 12.73 -17.51
C GLN A 71 28.60 11.62 -17.57
N GLY A 72 27.71 11.67 -18.56
CA GLY A 72 26.67 10.66 -18.76
C GLY A 72 25.52 10.66 -17.75
N GLN A 73 25.55 11.53 -16.72
CA GLN A 73 24.51 11.69 -15.70
C GLN A 73 24.10 10.38 -15.00
N SER A 74 24.97 9.38 -14.93
CA SER A 74 24.68 8.12 -14.24
C SER A 74 24.60 8.32 -12.72
N LEU A 75 23.73 7.57 -12.04
CA LEU A 75 23.62 7.60 -10.58
C LEU A 75 24.79 6.82 -9.97
N LEU A 76 25.69 7.52 -9.28
CA LEU A 76 26.87 6.93 -8.65
C LEU A 76 26.56 6.31 -7.30
N ALA A 77 25.78 7.02 -6.48
CA ALA A 77 25.42 6.57 -5.14
C ALA A 77 24.16 7.29 -4.64
N VAL A 78 23.53 6.70 -3.63
CA VAL A 78 22.43 7.29 -2.87
C VAL A 78 22.70 7.13 -1.38
N MET A 79 22.42 8.18 -0.61
CA MET A 79 22.31 8.11 0.84
C MET A 79 20.86 8.33 1.24
N VAL A 80 20.31 7.43 2.05
CA VAL A 80 19.00 7.58 2.68
C VAL A 80 19.21 7.81 4.17
N SER A 81 18.62 8.88 4.69
CA SER A 81 18.57 9.16 6.12
C SER A 81 17.14 9.01 6.62
N ALA A 82 16.92 8.13 7.58
CA ALA A 82 15.62 7.87 8.20
C ALA A 82 15.68 8.29 9.68
N PRO A 83 14.83 9.23 10.14
CA PRO A 83 14.69 9.46 11.56
C PRO A 83 14.09 8.22 12.25
N GLY A 84 14.47 7.98 13.50
CA GLY A 84 13.91 6.92 14.31
C GLY A 84 12.42 7.13 14.56
N ARG A 85 11.72 6.04 14.83
CA ARG A 85 10.29 6.07 15.16
C ARG A 85 10.05 6.74 16.51
N PRO A 86 8.81 7.21 16.81
CA PRO A 86 8.49 7.74 18.13
C PRO A 86 8.91 6.78 19.25
N GLY A 87 9.69 7.27 20.22
CA GLY A 87 10.26 6.46 21.31
C GLY A 87 11.66 5.89 21.02
N GLU A 88 12.11 5.88 19.76
CA GLU A 88 13.48 5.48 19.43
C GLU A 88 14.46 6.63 19.68
N THR A 89 15.21 6.51 20.77
CA THR A 89 16.27 7.44 21.15
C THR A 89 17.60 6.71 21.31
N GLU A 90 18.68 7.49 21.22
CA GLU A 90 20.04 7.01 21.47
C GLU A 90 20.71 7.93 22.50
N VAL A 91 21.49 7.36 23.41
CA VAL A 91 22.25 8.12 24.40
C VAL A 91 23.69 8.26 23.91
N LYS A 92 24.15 9.50 23.71
CA LYS A 92 25.53 9.79 23.32
C LYS A 92 26.08 10.94 24.15
N ASP A 93 27.26 10.74 24.74
CA ASP A 93 27.93 11.70 25.63
C ASP A 93 26.99 12.24 26.73
N GLY A 94 26.19 11.35 27.32
CA GLY A 94 25.21 11.68 28.37
C GLY A 94 23.95 12.41 27.89
N LYS A 95 23.77 12.63 26.58
CA LYS A 95 22.61 13.32 26.00
C LYS A 95 21.70 12.32 25.27
N VAL A 96 20.40 12.43 25.51
CA VAL A 96 19.37 11.69 24.76
C VAL A 96 19.13 12.40 23.43
N LEU A 97 19.29 11.67 22.34
CA LEU A 97 19.17 12.17 20.97
C LEU A 97 18.12 11.35 20.21
N SER A 98 17.43 11.99 19.26
CA SER A 98 16.62 11.25 18.28
C SER A 98 17.52 10.35 17.46
N ARG A 99 17.18 9.06 17.34
CA ARG A 99 17.91 8.12 16.50
C ARG A 99 17.82 8.57 15.03
N VAL A 100 18.90 8.44 14.28
CA VAL A 100 18.90 8.64 12.81
C VAL A 100 19.70 7.53 12.17
N THR A 101 19.06 6.73 11.34
CA THR A 101 19.71 5.67 10.57
C THR A 101 20.11 6.20 9.22
N ARG A 102 21.32 5.85 8.75
CA ARG A 102 21.78 6.17 7.39
C ARG A 102 22.13 4.90 6.65
N ALA A 103 21.61 4.78 5.44
CA ALA A 103 21.95 3.72 4.49
C ALA A 103 22.61 4.34 3.27
N PHE A 104 23.62 3.66 2.75
CA PHE A 104 24.34 4.06 1.54
C PHE A 104 24.20 2.97 0.49
N PHE A 105 23.93 3.38 -0.75
CA PHE A 105 23.76 2.52 -1.90
C PHE A 105 24.72 2.99 -2.98
N THR A 106 25.41 2.06 -3.63
CA THR A 106 26.01 2.32 -4.95
C THR A 106 24.92 2.49 -6.01
N GLY A 107 25.29 2.96 -7.22
CA GLY A 107 24.37 3.01 -8.36
C GLY A 107 23.69 1.67 -8.63
N ASP A 108 24.45 0.58 -8.68
CA ASP A 108 23.93 -0.76 -8.91
C ASP A 108 23.01 -1.24 -7.79
N GLN A 109 23.36 -0.96 -6.53
CA GLN A 109 22.51 -1.28 -5.38
C GLN A 109 21.20 -0.46 -5.42
N ALA A 110 21.23 0.78 -5.91
CA ALA A 110 20.05 1.60 -6.08
C ALA A 110 19.12 1.05 -7.18
N VAL A 111 19.69 0.58 -8.30
CA VAL A 111 18.93 -0.12 -9.35
C VAL A 111 18.27 -1.38 -8.78
N ALA A 112 19.04 -2.23 -8.11
CA ALA A 112 18.54 -3.47 -7.54
C ALA A 112 17.45 -3.23 -6.50
N PHE A 113 17.61 -2.22 -5.65
CA PHE A 113 16.62 -1.83 -4.65
C PHE A 113 15.29 -1.44 -5.30
N GLY A 114 15.32 -0.52 -6.28
CA GLY A 114 14.10 -0.08 -6.95
C GLY A 114 13.41 -1.20 -7.74
N ALA A 115 14.19 -2.05 -8.41
CA ALA A 115 13.65 -3.23 -9.12
C ALA A 115 12.97 -4.22 -8.18
N ALA A 116 13.58 -4.52 -7.02
CA ALA A 116 13.03 -5.45 -6.05
C ALA A 116 11.68 -4.98 -5.47
N TYR A 117 11.53 -3.70 -5.16
CA TYR A 117 10.26 -3.16 -4.65
C TYR A 117 9.20 -3.07 -5.75
N ARG A 118 9.57 -2.71 -6.99
CA ARG A 118 8.64 -2.75 -8.12
C ARG A 118 8.08 -4.16 -8.34
N GLN A 119 8.94 -5.19 -8.35
CA GLN A 119 8.51 -6.58 -8.47
C GLN A 119 7.54 -7.00 -7.36
N ARG A 120 7.77 -6.56 -6.12
CA ARG A 120 6.86 -6.85 -5.00
C ARG A 120 5.51 -6.16 -5.15
N GLU A 121 5.48 -4.91 -5.62
CA GLU A 121 4.23 -4.18 -5.87
C GLU A 121 3.46 -4.77 -7.06
N ASP A 122 4.15 -5.18 -8.13
CA ASP A 122 3.55 -5.86 -9.27
C ASP A 122 2.90 -7.19 -8.83
N GLU A 123 3.62 -7.97 -8.01
CA GLU A 123 3.11 -9.23 -7.48
C GLU A 123 1.91 -9.00 -6.55
N ARG A 124 1.97 -8.00 -5.66
CA ARG A 124 0.83 -7.63 -4.80
C ARG A 124 -0.39 -7.24 -5.64
N SER A 125 -0.17 -6.46 -6.71
CA SER A 125 -1.24 -6.00 -7.62
C SER A 125 -1.86 -7.16 -8.40
N ARG A 126 -1.03 -8.12 -8.85
CA ARG A 126 -1.51 -9.36 -9.49
C ARG A 126 -2.34 -10.19 -8.53
N GLN A 127 -1.87 -10.40 -7.31
CA GLN A 127 -2.61 -11.15 -6.29
C GLN A 127 -3.92 -10.47 -5.91
N ALA A 128 -3.92 -9.14 -5.78
CA ALA A 128 -5.14 -8.38 -5.51
C ALA A 128 -6.15 -8.52 -6.65
N THR A 129 -5.69 -8.40 -7.90
CA THR A 129 -6.54 -8.59 -9.09
C THR A 129 -7.09 -10.01 -9.17
N ALA A 130 -6.27 -11.03 -8.89
CA ALA A 130 -6.70 -12.42 -8.88
C ALA A 130 -7.78 -12.67 -7.82
N ARG A 131 -7.58 -12.17 -6.59
CA ARG A 131 -8.57 -12.26 -5.50
C ARG A 131 -9.87 -11.52 -5.83
N LEU A 132 -9.79 -10.37 -6.50
CA LEU A 132 -10.98 -9.64 -6.96
C LEU A 132 -11.77 -10.46 -7.98
N LYS A 133 -11.09 -11.00 -8.99
CA LYS A 133 -11.72 -11.88 -9.99
C LYS A 133 -12.35 -13.12 -9.36
N GLU A 134 -11.65 -13.77 -8.43
CA GLU A 134 -12.16 -14.94 -7.70
C GLU A 134 -13.43 -14.60 -6.90
N ARG A 135 -13.44 -13.45 -6.22
CA ARG A 135 -14.63 -12.97 -5.51
C ARG A 135 -15.79 -12.68 -6.46
N GLU A 136 -15.52 -12.08 -7.61
CA GLU A 136 -16.56 -11.81 -8.62
C GLU A 136 -17.13 -13.10 -9.22
N THR A 137 -16.28 -14.07 -9.57
CA THR A 137 -16.73 -15.37 -10.07
C THR A 137 -17.53 -16.13 -9.03
N GLN A 138 -17.12 -16.09 -7.76
CA GLN A 138 -17.85 -16.72 -6.67
C GLN A 138 -19.21 -16.04 -6.47
N LYS A 139 -19.28 -14.71 -6.48
CA LYS A 139 -20.54 -13.95 -6.38
C LYS A 139 -21.51 -14.29 -7.50
N LEU A 140 -21.02 -14.41 -8.74
CA LEU A 140 -21.84 -14.78 -9.90
C LEU A 140 -22.35 -16.23 -9.78
N ALA A 141 -21.50 -17.16 -9.36
CA ALA A 141 -21.88 -18.56 -9.13
C ALA A 141 -22.93 -18.69 -8.02
N ASP A 142 -22.75 -17.98 -6.90
CA ASP A 142 -23.70 -17.95 -5.78
C ASP A 142 -25.03 -17.34 -6.19
N MET A 143 -25.02 -16.25 -6.97
CA MET A 143 -26.22 -15.64 -7.53
C MET A 143 -26.96 -16.61 -8.46
N GLN A 144 -26.25 -17.28 -9.36
CA GLN A 144 -26.86 -18.25 -10.28
C GLN A 144 -27.46 -19.44 -9.53
N ARG A 145 -26.76 -19.95 -8.51
CA ARG A 145 -27.25 -21.04 -7.64
C ARG A 145 -28.52 -20.64 -6.89
N LEU A 146 -28.52 -19.45 -6.28
CA LEU A 146 -29.66 -18.95 -5.51
C LEU A 146 -30.91 -18.76 -6.39
N ARG A 147 -30.73 -18.35 -7.64
CA ARG A 147 -31.83 -18.13 -8.59
C ARG A 147 -32.34 -19.40 -9.24
N SER A 148 -31.48 -20.41 -9.44
CA SER A 148 -31.90 -21.66 -10.08
C SER A 148 -32.57 -22.63 -9.11
N ASN A 149 -32.19 -22.62 -7.84
CA ASN A 149 -32.73 -23.52 -6.82
C ASN A 149 -32.75 -22.85 -5.43
N PRO A 150 -33.63 -21.85 -5.20
CA PRO A 150 -33.76 -21.20 -3.91
C PRO A 150 -34.31 -22.17 -2.86
N ARG A 151 -33.74 -22.16 -1.66
CA ARG A 151 -34.18 -22.99 -0.54
C ARG A 151 -34.54 -22.14 0.67
N VAL A 152 -35.46 -22.63 1.48
CA VAL A 152 -35.69 -22.08 2.82
C VAL A 152 -34.39 -22.14 3.61
N GLY A 153 -34.03 -21.04 4.26
CA GLY A 153 -32.75 -20.85 4.96
C GLY A 153 -31.64 -20.23 4.12
N ASP A 154 -31.79 -20.10 2.80
CA ASP A 154 -30.79 -19.41 1.99
C ASP A 154 -30.69 -17.92 2.37
N ARG A 155 -29.44 -17.45 2.48
CA ARG A 155 -29.12 -16.05 2.76
C ARG A 155 -29.08 -15.23 1.47
N THR A 156 -29.71 -14.07 1.51
CA THR A 156 -29.76 -13.07 0.44
C THR A 156 -29.13 -11.77 0.92
N SER A 157 -28.96 -10.79 0.03
CA SER A 157 -28.43 -9.48 0.39
C SER A 157 -29.32 -8.66 1.34
N VAL A 158 -30.59 -9.05 1.51
CA VAL A 158 -31.59 -8.31 2.29
C VAL A 158 -32.12 -9.10 3.49
N GLY A 159 -31.92 -10.42 3.52
CA GLY A 159 -32.46 -11.28 4.56
C GLY A 159 -32.41 -12.77 4.23
N THR A 160 -33.21 -13.57 4.91
CA THR A 160 -33.25 -15.03 4.76
C THR A 160 -34.53 -15.48 4.08
N ILE A 161 -34.45 -16.44 3.17
CA ILE A 161 -35.64 -17.08 2.59
C ILE A 161 -36.34 -17.91 3.66
N VAL A 162 -37.60 -17.63 3.93
CA VAL A 162 -38.42 -18.40 4.89
C VAL A 162 -39.48 -19.26 4.20
N GLU A 163 -39.83 -18.96 2.95
CA GLU A 163 -40.75 -19.76 2.15
C GLU A 163 -40.42 -19.67 0.65
N VAL A 164 -40.65 -20.75 -0.10
CA VAL A 164 -40.41 -20.81 -1.55
C VAL A 164 -41.70 -21.20 -2.27
N ARG A 165 -42.20 -20.32 -3.14
CA ARG A 165 -43.35 -20.56 -4.02
C ARG A 165 -43.06 -19.99 -5.41
N PRO A 166 -42.41 -20.74 -6.31
CA PRO A 166 -41.98 -20.23 -7.60
C PRO A 166 -43.13 -19.55 -8.38
N PRO A 167 -42.90 -18.38 -8.99
CA PRO A 167 -41.62 -17.71 -9.22
C PRO A 167 -41.16 -16.78 -8.07
N LEU A 168 -41.81 -16.84 -6.91
CA LEU A 168 -41.57 -15.97 -5.76
C LEU A 168 -40.95 -16.71 -4.57
N VAL A 169 -40.32 -15.96 -3.68
CA VAL A 169 -39.89 -16.43 -2.35
C VAL A 169 -40.31 -15.41 -1.30
N LEU A 170 -40.66 -15.87 -0.11
CA LEU A 170 -40.88 -15.01 1.04
C LEU A 170 -39.54 -14.82 1.73
N VAL A 171 -39.08 -13.57 1.81
CA VAL A 171 -37.83 -13.21 2.48
C VAL A 171 -38.17 -12.50 3.79
N GLN A 172 -37.57 -12.96 4.87
CA GLN A 172 -37.55 -12.23 6.14
C GLN A 172 -36.33 -11.31 6.17
N TYR A 173 -36.58 -10.00 6.25
CA TYR A 173 -35.51 -9.01 6.22
C TYR A 173 -34.67 -9.00 7.49
N ASP A 174 -33.36 -8.80 7.32
CA ASP A 174 -32.47 -8.58 8.45
C ASP A 174 -32.80 -7.28 9.18
N GLU A 175 -32.49 -7.23 10.48
CA GLU A 175 -32.70 -6.03 11.30
C GLU A 175 -32.05 -4.78 10.71
N ARG A 176 -30.83 -4.92 10.18
CA ARG A 176 -30.12 -3.84 9.50
C ARG A 176 -30.93 -3.26 8.34
N TYR A 177 -31.55 -4.11 7.51
CA TYR A 177 -32.34 -3.66 6.37
C TYR A 177 -33.67 -3.02 6.81
N ARG A 178 -34.30 -3.58 7.85
CA ARG A 178 -35.53 -3.04 8.46
C ARG A 178 -35.32 -1.69 9.15
N SER A 179 -34.13 -1.44 9.70
CA SER A 179 -33.82 -0.15 10.35
C SER A 179 -33.66 1.01 9.36
N LEU A 180 -33.29 0.71 8.11
CA LEU A 180 -33.02 1.70 7.07
C LEU A 180 -34.26 2.04 6.22
N ALA A 181 -35.26 1.19 6.23
CA ALA A 181 -36.49 1.37 5.46
C ALA A 181 -37.68 0.90 6.29
N ASN A 182 -38.75 1.71 6.34
CA ASN A 182 -40.01 1.39 7.03
C ASN A 182 -40.80 0.29 6.28
N ARG A 183 -40.15 -0.85 6.03
CA ARG A 183 -40.68 -2.02 5.31
C ARG A 183 -41.27 -3.03 6.29
N SER A 184 -42.17 -3.87 5.78
CA SER A 184 -42.68 -5.04 6.48
C SER A 184 -41.54 -5.98 6.90
N ALA A 185 -41.73 -6.77 7.96
CA ALA A 185 -40.71 -7.70 8.43
C ALA A 185 -40.38 -8.80 7.40
N THR A 186 -41.34 -9.12 6.53
CA THR A 186 -41.21 -10.07 5.44
C THR A 186 -41.80 -9.51 4.15
N GLU A 187 -41.26 -9.90 3.00
CA GLU A 187 -41.75 -9.50 1.67
C GLU A 187 -41.62 -10.66 0.67
N TRP A 188 -42.61 -10.81 -0.21
CA TRP A 188 -42.52 -11.74 -1.34
C TRP A 188 -41.70 -11.10 -2.45
N LEU A 189 -40.57 -11.73 -2.81
CA LEU A 189 -39.65 -11.24 -3.83
C LEU A 189 -39.58 -12.20 -5.02
N PRO A 190 -39.45 -11.69 -6.26
CA PRO A 190 -39.16 -12.53 -7.42
C PRO A 190 -37.83 -13.24 -7.27
N ILE A 191 -37.77 -14.53 -7.58
CA ILE A 191 -36.52 -15.32 -7.56
C ILE A 191 -35.44 -14.65 -8.41
N ALA A 192 -35.80 -14.10 -9.58
CA ALA A 192 -34.88 -13.39 -10.47
C ALA A 192 -34.26 -12.12 -9.87
N SER A 193 -34.86 -11.54 -8.81
CA SER A 193 -34.34 -10.36 -8.12
C SER A 193 -33.36 -10.71 -6.99
N LEU A 194 -33.24 -11.99 -6.62
CA LEU A 194 -32.40 -12.41 -5.51
C LEU A 194 -30.92 -12.16 -5.81
N MET A 195 -30.23 -11.66 -4.78
CA MET A 195 -28.79 -11.48 -4.74
C MET A 195 -28.26 -12.21 -3.51
N PRO A 196 -27.12 -12.91 -3.61
CA PRO A 196 -26.52 -13.59 -2.46
C PRO A 196 -26.02 -12.56 -1.44
N GLU A 197 -25.94 -12.98 -0.17
CA GLU A 197 -25.33 -12.18 0.88
C GLU A 197 -23.87 -11.83 0.51
N SER A 198 -23.51 -10.54 0.63
CA SER A 198 -22.14 -10.10 0.39
C SER A 198 -21.31 -10.34 1.64
N ARG A 199 -20.46 -11.37 1.63
CA ARG A 199 -19.40 -11.56 2.63
C ARG A 199 -18.24 -10.58 2.43
#